data_AF-W0DPG9-F1
#
_entry.id   AF-W0DPG9-F1
#
_cell.length_a   1.000
_cell.length_b   1.000
_cell.length_c   1.000
_cell.angle_alpha   90.00
_cell.angle_beta   90.00
_cell.angle_gamma   90.00
#
_symmetry.space_group_name_H-M   'P 1'
#
loop_
_entity.id
_entity.type
_entity.pdbx_description
1 polymer ?
#
loop_
_entity_poly.entity_id
_entity_poly.type
_entity_poly.pdbx_seq_one_letter_code
_entity_poly.pdbx_strand_id
1 'polypeptide(L)' 'MFTKPGCPYCKAAKDDLQQAGMDFEEIVLGRDASLRSLRAATGAMTVPQVFVNGERIGGSEDLEHWLDRARIRPAA' A
#
# COMPACT_ATOMS: atom_id res chain seq x y z
N MET A 1 -3.74 3.93 -0.32
CA MET A 1 -2.79 3.11 -1.10
C MET A 1 -3.28 2.94 -2.53
N PHE A 2 -2.39 2.89 -3.52
CA PHE A 2 -2.76 2.54 -4.90
C PHE A 2 -2.89 1.02 -5.06
N THR A 3 -3.96 0.56 -5.68
CA THR A 3 -4.24 -0.87 -5.87
C THR A 3 -4.73 -1.18 -7.28
N LYS A 4 -4.85 -2.47 -7.60
CA LYS A 4 -5.52 -2.95 -8.81
C LYS A 4 -6.32 -4.22 -8.49
N PRO A 5 -7.52 -4.42 -9.07
CA PRO A 5 -8.28 -5.66 -8.88
C PRO A 5 -7.48 -6.88 -9.30
N GLY A 6 -7.54 -7.95 -8.51
CA GLY A 6 -6.82 -9.20 -8.75
C GLY A 6 -5.31 -9.16 -8.46
N CYS A 7 -4.77 -8.09 -7.88
CA CYS A 7 -3.36 -8.04 -7.50
C CYS A 7 -3.12 -8.75 -6.14
N PRO A 8 -2.34 -9.85 -6.10
CA PRO A 8 -2.10 -10.59 -4.86
C PRO A 8 -1.30 -9.76 -3.84
N TYR A 9 -0.31 -8.98 -4.28
CA TYR A 9 0.47 -8.11 -3.40
C TYR A 9 -0.36 -6.97 -2.81
N CYS A 10 -1.36 -6.46 -3.54
CA CYS A 10 -2.30 -5.49 -2.96
C CYS A 10 -3.15 -6.15 -1.87
N LYS A 11 -3.52 -7.43 -2.03
CA LYS A 11 -4.25 -8.15 -0.99
C LYS A 11 -3.38 -8.31 0.26
N ALA A 12 -2.14 -8.78 0.12
CA ALA A 12 -1.21 -8.93 1.24
C ALA A 12 -1.02 -7.61 2.01
N ALA A 13 -0.69 -6.52 1.32
CA ALA A 13 -0.53 -5.21 1.94
C ALA A 13 -1.78 -4.71 2.71
N LYS A 14 -2.99 -5.03 2.21
CA LYS A 14 -4.24 -4.72 2.95
C LYS A 14 -4.38 -5.58 4.19
N ASP A 15 -4.13 -6.88 4.08
CA ASP A 15 -4.20 -7.81 5.21
C ASP A 15 -3.19 -7.37 6.30
N ASP A 16 -2.00 -6.89 5.93
CA ASP A 16 -1.00 -6.39 6.88
C ASP A 16 -1.47 -5.11 7.58
N LEU A 17 -2.07 -4.17 6.85
CA LEU A 17 -2.66 -2.95 7.45
C LEU A 17 -3.85 -3.29 8.37
N GLN A 18 -4.70 -4.24 7.97
CA GLN A 18 -5.81 -4.71 8.82
C GLN A 18 -5.31 -5.38 10.09
N GLN A 19 -4.30 -6.25 9.98
CA GLN A 19 -3.66 -6.86 11.15
C GLN A 19 -3.06 -5.78 12.05
N ALA A 20 -2.40 -4.77 11.48
CA ALA A 20 -1.86 -3.62 12.21
C ALA A 20 -2.94 -2.71 12.85
N GLY A 21 -4.23 -2.98 12.65
CA GLY A 21 -5.33 -2.14 13.14
C GLY A 21 -5.38 -0.76 12.48
N MET A 22 -4.81 -0.63 11.28
CA MET A 22 -4.74 0.62 10.54
C MET A 22 -5.84 0.67 9.47
N ASP A 23 -6.67 1.70 9.54
CA ASP A 23 -7.58 2.02 8.45
C ASP A 23 -6.79 2.49 7.22
N PHE A 24 -7.33 2.17 6.04
CA PHE A 24 -6.73 2.59 4.78
C PHE A 24 -7.78 2.86 3.72
N GLU A 25 -7.44 3.78 2.81
CA GLU A 25 -8.22 4.05 1.61
C GLU A 25 -7.53 3.46 0.38
N GLU A 26 -8.33 3.09 -0.61
CA GLU A 26 -7.85 2.58 -1.88
C GLU A 26 -8.03 3.58 -3.02
N ILE A 27 -6.98 3.74 -3.81
CA ILE A 27 -7.02 4.42 -5.10
C ILE A 27 -6.82 3.35 -6.17
N VAL A 28 -7.92 2.91 -6.79
CA VAL A 28 -7.90 1.77 -7.70
C VAL A 28 -7.49 2.20 -9.10
N LEU A 29 -6.41 1.64 -9.63
CA LEU A 29 -5.98 1.92 -11.00
C LEU A 29 -7.03 1.49 -12.03
N GLY A 30 -7.30 2.38 -12.98
CA GLY A 30 -8.32 2.20 -14.02
C GLY A 30 -9.72 2.64 -13.59
N ARG A 31 -9.96 2.88 -12.29
CA ARG A 31 -11.21 3.46 -11.78
C ARG A 31 -10.99 4.87 -11.23
N ASP A 32 -10.06 5.00 -10.28
CA ASP A 32 -9.83 6.23 -9.51
C ASP A 32 -8.57 6.98 -9.98
N ALA A 33 -7.61 6.25 -10.55
CA ALA A 33 -6.36 6.81 -11.07
C ALA A 33 -5.86 6.10 -12.33
N SER A 34 -5.09 6.82 -13.14
CA SER A 34 -4.38 6.26 -14.28
C SER A 34 -2.98 5.78 -13.88
N LEU A 35 -2.36 4.93 -14.72
CA LEU A 35 -0.95 4.56 -14.55
C LEU A 35 -0.01 5.78 -14.61
N ARG A 36 -0.38 6.83 -15.35
CA ARG A 36 0.37 8.09 -15.37
C ARG A 36 0.28 8.82 -14.03
N SER A 37 -0.90 8.84 -13.42
CA SER A 37 -1.11 9.42 -12.10
C SER A 37 -0.31 8.67 -11.04
N LEU A 38 -0.29 7.33 -11.09
CA LEU A 38 0.55 6.51 -10.21
C LEU A 38 2.03 6.90 -10.35
N ARG A 39 2.54 6.93 -11.58
CA ARG A 39 3.94 7.26 -11.85
C ARG A 39 4.29 8.69 -11.42
N ALA A 40 3.38 9.63 -11.58
CA ALA A 40 3.59 11.00 -11.11
C ALA A 40 3.66 11.07 -9.57
N ALA A 41 2.80 10.33 -8.86
CA ALA A 41 2.76 10.34 -7.40
C ALA A 41 3.88 9.54 -6.74
N THR A 42 4.34 8.46 -7.38
CA THR A 42 5.25 7.47 -6.76
C THR A 42 6.57 7.30 -7.49
N GLY A 43 6.70 7.75 -8.75
CA GLY A 43 7.80 7.37 -9.63
C GLY A 43 7.77 5.90 -10.07
N ALA A 44 6.90 5.07 -9.49
CA ALA A 44 6.77 3.65 -9.79
C ALA A 44 5.66 3.38 -10.81
N MET A 45 5.69 2.18 -11.40
CA MET A 45 4.69 1.72 -12.36
C MET A 45 3.94 0.46 -11.90
N THR A 46 4.18 0.03 -10.66
CA THR A 46 3.62 -1.20 -10.09
C THR A 46 2.77 -0.86 -8.87
N VAL A 47 1.84 -1.76 -8.56
CA VAL A 47 1.03 -1.72 -7.33
C VAL A 47 1.36 -2.93 -6.46
N PRO A 48 1.18 -2.85 -5.14
CA PRO A 48 0.68 -1.70 -4.38
C PRO A 48 1.69 -0.55 -4.30
N GLN A 49 1.19 0.67 -4.06
CA GLN A 49 2.02 1.77 -3.55
C GLN A 49 1.33 2.38 -2.33
N VAL A 50 1.97 2.26 -1.18
CA VAL A 50 1.44 2.61 0.13
C VAL A 50 2.00 3.95 0.58
N PHE A 51 1.12 4.75 1.16
CA PHE A 51 1.45 6.03 1.78
C PHE A 51 0.89 6.02 3.20
N VAL A 52 1.65 6.55 4.15
CA VAL A 52 1.23 6.74 5.54
C VAL A 52 1.49 8.20 5.89
N ASN A 53 0.47 8.93 6.35
CA ASN A 53 0.57 10.36 6.68
C ASN A 53 1.18 11.24 5.56
N GLY A 54 0.91 10.90 4.30
CA GLY A 54 1.46 11.59 3.12
C GLY A 54 2.87 11.18 2.72
N GLU A 55 3.58 10.40 3.54
CA GLU A 55 4.88 9.84 3.20
C GLU A 55 4.72 8.54 2.42
N ARG A 56 5.48 8.38 1.32
CA ARG A 56 5.49 7.15 0.54
C ARG A 56 6.33 6.10 1.24
N ILE A 57 5.69 4.98 1.59
CA ILE A 57 6.36 3.81 2.16
C ILE A 57 6.93 2.92 1.06
N GLY A 58 6.17 2.69 -0.01
CA GLY A 58 6.60 1.88 -1.15
C GLY A 58 5.64 0.73 -1.46
N GLY A 59 6.20 -0.41 -1.88
CA GLY A 59 5.46 -1.63 -2.23
C GLY A 59 4.99 -2.44 -1.02
N SER A 60 4.62 -3.70 -1.27
CA SER A 60 4.15 -4.63 -0.23
C SER A 60 5.27 -4.98 0.76
N GLU A 61 6.45 -5.32 0.26
CA GLU A 61 7.61 -5.67 1.10
C GLU A 61 8.10 -4.45 1.90
N ASP A 62 8.09 -3.27 1.29
CA ASP A 62 8.45 -2.02 1.98
C ASP A 62 7.50 -1.73 3.15
N LEU A 63 6.19 -2.00 2.96
CA LEU A 63 5.19 -1.87 4.01
C LEU A 63 5.42 -2.86 5.14
N GLU A 64 5.66 -4.14 4.83
CA GLU A 64 5.98 -5.16 5.84
C GLU A 64 7.17 -4.73 6.71
N HIS A 65 8.29 -4.35 6.07
CA HIS A 65 9.46 -3.85 6.78
C HIS A 65 9.20 -2.57 7.58
N TRP A 66 8.29 -1.70 7.11
CA TRP A 66 7.93 -0.49 7.84
C TRP A 66 7.13 -0.81 9.11
N LEU A 67 6.14 -1.70 9.01
CA LEU A 67 5.31 -2.13 10.16
C LEU A 67 6.16 -2.83 11.23
N ASP A 68 7.10 -3.68 10.81
CA ASP A 68 8.02 -4.36 11.71
C ASP A 68 8.91 -3.38 12.47
N ARG A 69 9.51 -2.40 11.76
CA ARG A 69 10.34 -1.36 12.39
C ARG A 69 9.54 -0.46 13.32
N ALA A 70 8.31 -0.15 12.95
CA ALA A 70 7.41 0.66 13.76
C ALA A 70 6.84 -0.13 14.97
N ARG A 71 7.07 -1.45 15.03
CA ARG A 71 6.53 -2.37 16.05
C ARG A 71 4.99 -2.31 16.13
N ILE A 72 4.33 -2.17 14.97
CA ILE A 72 2.86 -2.00 14.87
C ILE A 72 2.15 -3.35 14.61
N ARG A 73 2.87 -4.47 14.48
CA ARG A 73 2.21 -5.78 14.40
C ARG A 73 1.61 -6.16 15.76
N PRO A 74 0.34 -6.62 15.82
CA PRO A 74 -0.18 -7.23 17.04
C PRO A 74 0.71 -8.41 17.42
N ALA A 75 0.97 -8.55 18.71
CA ALA A 75 1.44 -9.83 19.22
C ALA A 75 0.36 -10.87 18.87
N ALA A 76 0.77 -11.91 18.14
CA ALA A 76 -0.09 -13.03 17.78
C ALA A 76 -0.75 -13.66 19.01
#